data_AF-A0AAP6DC44-F1
#
_entry.id   AF-A0AAP6DC44-F1
#
_cell.length_a   1.000
_cell.length_b   1.000
_cell.length_c   1.000
_cell.angle_alpha   90.00
_cell.angle_beta   90.00
_cell.angle_gamma   90.00
#
_symmetry.space_group_name_H-M   'P 1'
#
loop_
_entity.id
_entity.type
_entity.pdbx_description
1 polymer ?
#
loop_
_entity_poly.entity_id
_entity_poly.type
_entity_poly.pdbx_seq_one_letter_code
_entity_poly.pdbx_strand_id
1 'polypeptide(L)'
;PYISKLLAVPRTVLLPMILFFSITGVYLVSFNTMDVFVMLLVAMAAIALRLANFPLAPLLLGFILGGLMEENLRRALMISDGELSFLWERPITLTFTVLAVLVLSSPLFVKLFKKLKAQPVKVEQ
;
A
#
# COMPACT_ATOMS: atom_id res chain seq x y z
N PRO A 1 -21.08 -24.59 -15.45
CA PRO A 1 -20.75 -25.83 -14.70
C PRO A 1 -19.29 -26.34 -14.82
N TYR A 2 -18.48 -25.89 -15.78
CA TYR A 2 -17.08 -26.36 -15.94
C TYR A 2 -16.06 -25.62 -15.06
N ILE A 3 -16.22 -24.30 -14.86
CA ILE A 3 -15.30 -23.47 -14.04
C ILE A 3 -15.28 -23.93 -12.56
N SER A 4 -16.41 -24.44 -12.07
CA SER A 4 -16.56 -24.96 -10.71
C SER A 4 -15.71 -26.22 -10.45
N LYS A 5 -15.43 -27.02 -11.48
CA LYS A 5 -14.55 -28.22 -11.34
C LYS A 5 -13.07 -27.84 -11.22
N LEU A 6 -12.66 -26.67 -11.69
CA LEU A 6 -11.28 -26.19 -11.54
C LEU A 6 -10.94 -25.89 -10.07
N LEU A 7 -11.94 -25.47 -9.27
CA LEU A 7 -11.82 -25.28 -7.82
C LEU A 7 -11.76 -26.60 -7.04
N ALA A 8 -12.09 -27.73 -7.66
CA ALA A 8 -12.03 -29.05 -7.03
C ALA A 8 -10.63 -29.68 -7.06
N VAL A 9 -9.66 -29.05 -7.75
CA VAL A 9 -8.26 -29.49 -7.75
C VAL A 9 -7.67 -29.32 -6.34
N PRO A 10 -6.98 -30.33 -5.78
CA PRO A 10 -6.40 -30.25 -4.44
C PRO A 10 -5.41 -29.09 -4.35
N ARG A 11 -5.56 -28.27 -3.30
CA ARG A 11 -4.74 -27.06 -3.07
C ARG A 11 -3.23 -27.35 -3.08
N THR A 12 -2.84 -28.55 -2.65
CA THR A 12 -1.46 -29.05 -2.63
C THR A 12 -0.80 -29.05 -4.01
N VAL A 13 -1.59 -29.24 -5.09
CA VAL A 13 -1.09 -29.24 -6.48
C VAL A 13 -1.32 -27.89 -7.15
N LEU A 14 -2.41 -27.21 -6.81
CA LEU A 14 -2.76 -25.92 -7.40
C LEU A 14 -1.74 -24.83 -7.07
N LEU A 15 -1.29 -24.74 -5.81
CA LEU A 15 -0.33 -23.74 -5.36
C LEU A 15 1.03 -23.80 -6.08
N PRO A 16 1.73 -24.96 -6.16
CA PRO A 16 3.01 -25.03 -6.87
C PRO A 16 2.86 -24.74 -8.37
N MET A 17 1.73 -25.13 -9.00
CA MET A 17 1.45 -24.74 -10.39
C MET A 17 1.33 -23.22 -10.54
N ILE A 18 0.55 -22.54 -9.69
CA ILE A 18 0.40 -21.08 -9.74
C ILE A 18 1.75 -20.39 -9.57
N LEU A 19 2.57 -20.84 -8.61
CA LEU A 19 3.91 -20.28 -8.40
C LEU A 19 4.82 -20.49 -9.62
N PHE A 20 4.84 -21.70 -10.18
CA PHE A 20 5.64 -22.02 -11.37
C PHE A 20 5.26 -21.13 -12.56
N PHE A 21 3.96 -21.03 -12.86
CA PHE A 21 3.46 -20.18 -13.94
C PHE A 21 3.72 -18.70 -13.67
N SER A 22 3.57 -18.22 -12.44
CA SER A 22 3.82 -16.81 -12.10
C SER A 22 5.28 -16.42 -12.26
N ILE A 23 6.22 -17.26 -11.80
CA ILE A 23 7.67 -17.01 -11.94
C ILE A 23 8.06 -17.02 -13.42
N THR A 24 7.59 -18.03 -14.17
CA THR A 24 7.83 -18.13 -15.60
C THR A 24 7.25 -16.93 -16.35
N GLY A 25 6.03 -16.51 -16.00
CA GLY A 25 5.36 -15.36 -16.61
C GLY A 25 6.13 -14.05 -16.45
N VAL A 26 6.62 -13.75 -15.25
CA VAL A 26 7.43 -12.53 -15.00
C VAL A 26 8.74 -12.59 -15.80
N TYR A 27 9.40 -13.74 -15.83
CA TYR A 27 10.63 -13.90 -16.59
C TYR A 27 10.43 -13.69 -18.10
N LEU A 28 9.30 -14.16 -18.66
CA LEU A 28 9.03 -14.04 -20.10
C LEU A 28 8.70 -12.62 -20.57
N VAL A 29 8.23 -11.73 -19.68
CA VAL A 29 7.88 -10.34 -20.06
C VAL A 29 9.12 -9.51 -20.33
N SER A 30 10.11 -9.59 -19.44
CA SER A 30 11.29 -8.71 -19.49
C SER A 30 12.58 -9.46 -19.80
N PHE A 31 12.56 -10.80 -19.85
CA PHE A 31 13.75 -11.67 -19.95
C PHE A 31 14.85 -11.30 -18.96
N ASN A 32 14.47 -10.74 -17.80
CA ASN A 32 15.37 -10.22 -16.79
C ASN A 32 15.15 -10.94 -15.46
N THR A 33 16.22 -11.51 -14.93
CA THR A 33 16.21 -12.21 -13.63
C THR A 33 15.97 -11.25 -12.47
N MET A 34 16.28 -9.95 -12.61
CA MET A 34 16.01 -8.96 -11.57
C MET A 34 14.52 -8.82 -11.28
N ASP A 35 13.66 -8.91 -12.29
CA ASP A 35 12.21 -8.81 -12.12
C ASP A 35 11.66 -10.00 -11.32
N VAL A 36 12.28 -11.18 -11.48
CA VAL A 36 11.97 -12.37 -10.69
C VAL A 36 12.35 -12.17 -9.22
N PHE A 37 13.51 -11.56 -8.95
CA PHE A 37 13.91 -11.22 -7.57
C PHE A 37 12.96 -10.19 -6.94
N VAL A 38 12.56 -9.15 -7.68
CA VAL A 38 11.58 -8.15 -7.21
C VAL A 38 10.23 -8.81 -6.94
N MET A 39 9.76 -9.68 -7.84
CA MET A 39 8.53 -10.46 -7.63
C MET A 39 8.59 -11.28 -6.34
N LEU A 40 9.69 -11.99 -6.09
CA LEU A 40 9.87 -12.78 -4.86
C LEU A 40 9.89 -11.89 -3.61
N LEU A 41 10.56 -10.75 -3.66
CA LEU A 41 10.60 -9.78 -2.55
C LEU A 41 9.18 -9.28 -2.22
N VAL A 42 8.42 -8.86 -3.23
CA VAL A 42 7.04 -8.40 -3.07
C VAL A 42 6.13 -9.53 -2.59
N ALA A 43 6.31 -10.76 -3.07
CA ALA A 43 5.56 -11.92 -2.59
C ALA A 43 5.82 -12.21 -1.10
N MET A 44 7.08 -12.13 -0.65
CA MET A 44 7.41 -12.26 0.77
C MET A 44 6.77 -11.13 1.60
N ALA A 45 6.84 -9.89 1.14
CA ALA A 45 6.19 -8.76 1.81
C ALA A 45 4.66 -8.95 1.90
N ALA A 46 4.02 -9.43 0.83
CA ALA A 46 2.60 -9.74 0.82
C ALA A 46 2.22 -10.87 1.80
N ILE A 47 3.07 -11.90 1.92
CA ILE A 47 2.89 -12.97 2.92
C ILE A 47 3.02 -12.40 4.34
N ALA A 48 3.99 -11.52 4.59
CA ALA A 48 4.16 -10.86 5.89
C ALA A 48 2.92 -10.01 6.26
N LEU A 49 2.39 -9.24 5.31
CA LEU A 49 1.15 -8.47 5.49
C LEU A 49 -0.06 -9.35 5.77
N ARG A 50 -0.15 -10.50 5.08
CA ARG A 50 -1.18 -11.50 5.33
C ARG A 50 -1.06 -12.11 6.73
N LEU A 51 0.16 -12.37 7.19
CA LEU A 51 0.41 -12.91 8.52
C LEU A 51 0.09 -11.89 9.63
N ALA A 52 0.30 -10.60 9.34
CA ALA A 52 -0.12 -9.49 10.20
C ALA A 52 -1.64 -9.22 10.17
N ASN A 53 -2.43 -10.08 9.51
CA ASN A 53 -3.90 -9.98 9.38
C ASN A 53 -4.38 -8.62 8.84
N PHE A 54 -3.58 -7.97 7.99
CA PHE A 54 -4.04 -6.75 7.33
C PHE A 54 -5.25 -7.06 6.44
N PRO A 55 -6.33 -6.27 6.54
CA PRO A 55 -7.49 -6.45 5.69
C PRO A 55 -7.09 -6.26 4.22
N LEU A 56 -7.57 -7.16 3.35
CA LEU A 56 -7.25 -7.13 1.92
C LEU A 56 -7.76 -5.85 1.24
N ALA A 57 -8.92 -5.36 1.67
CA ALA A 57 -9.59 -4.22 1.04
C ALA A 57 -8.77 -2.92 1.12
N PRO A 58 -8.22 -2.49 2.27
CA PRO A 58 -7.31 -1.33 2.34
C PRO A 58 -6.01 -1.50 1.55
N LEU A 59 -5.45 -2.71 1.47
CA LEU A 59 -4.26 -2.97 0.66
C LEU A 59 -4.53 -2.75 -0.83
N LEU A 60 -5.65 -3.28 -1.33
CA LEU A 60 -6.07 -3.08 -2.71
C LEU A 60 -6.39 -1.60 -3.00
N LEU A 61 -7.07 -0.93 -2.07
CA LEU A 61 -7.39 0.49 -2.20
C LEU A 61 -6.11 1.33 -2.27
N GLY A 62 -5.15 1.08 -1.37
CA GLY A 62 -3.85 1.74 -1.39
C GLY A 62 -3.05 1.46 -2.67
N PHE A 63 -3.08 0.23 -3.17
CA PHE A 63 -2.39 -0.13 -4.42
C PHE A 63 -2.96 0.61 -5.63
N ILE A 64 -4.28 0.64 -5.78
CA ILE A 64 -4.95 1.31 -6.90
C ILE A 64 -4.79 2.83 -6.79
N LEU A 65 -5.03 3.40 -5.60
CA LEU A 65 -4.90 4.84 -5.37
C LEU A 65 -3.44 5.31 -5.47
N GLY A 66 -2.47 4.47 -5.11
CA GLY A 66 -1.05 4.79 -5.17
C GLY A 66 -0.59 5.10 -6.60
N GLY A 67 -1.00 4.29 -7.57
CA GLY A 67 -0.69 4.53 -8.99
C GLY A 67 -1.30 5.84 -9.49
N LEU A 68 -2.57 6.10 -9.16
CA LEU A 68 -3.25 7.35 -9.49
C LEU A 68 -2.58 8.56 -8.83
N MET A 69 -2.15 8.43 -7.58
CA MET A 69 -1.46 9.48 -6.84
C MET A 69 -0.13 9.83 -7.49
N GLU A 70 0.70 8.84 -7.82
CA GLU A 70 2.00 9.03 -8.47
C GLU A 70 1.84 9.69 -9.84
N GLU A 71 0.85 9.28 -10.63
CA GLU A 71 0.56 9.88 -11.93
C GLU A 71 0.15 11.37 -11.80
N ASN A 72 -0.72 11.68 -10.85
CA ASN A 72 -1.16 13.05 -10.60
C ASN A 72 -0.03 13.91 -10.01
N LEU A 73 0.82 13.35 -9.15
CA LEU A 73 1.99 14.04 -8.60
C LEU A 73 3.00 14.36 -9.71
N ARG A 74 3.31 13.36 -10.57
CA ARG A 74 4.17 13.56 -11.74
C ARG A 74 3.60 14.61 -12.68
N ARG A 75 2.30 14.59 -12.93
CA ARG A 75 1.61 15.59 -13.76
C ARG A 75 1.75 16.99 -13.14
N ALA A 76 1.54 17.13 -11.83
CA ALA A 76 1.69 18.40 -11.13
C ALA A 76 3.14 18.92 -11.25
N LEU A 77 4.13 18.06 -11.02
CA LEU A 77 5.54 18.39 -11.15
C LEU A 77 5.94 18.79 -12.57
N MET A 78 5.41 18.13 -13.60
CA MET A 78 5.67 18.54 -14.99
C MET A 78 5.07 19.92 -15.33
N ILE A 79 3.95 20.29 -14.69
CA ILE A 79 3.33 21.61 -14.89
C ILE A 79 4.08 22.71 -14.12
N SER A 80 4.75 22.37 -13.02
CA SER A 80 5.54 23.29 -12.20
C SER A 80 7.04 23.28 -12.53
N ASP A 81 7.42 22.84 -13.74
CA ASP A 81 8.82 22.76 -14.20
C ASP A 81 9.76 21.96 -13.27
N GLY A 82 9.21 20.98 -12.55
CA GLY A 82 9.93 20.14 -11.58
C GLY A 82 10.09 20.75 -10.19
N GLU A 83 9.67 21.99 -9.98
CA GLU A 83 9.75 22.67 -8.69
C GLU A 83 8.60 22.24 -7.77
N LEU A 84 8.90 22.03 -6.48
CA LEU A 84 7.89 21.79 -5.43
C LEU A 84 7.26 23.08 -4.88
N SER A 85 7.65 24.24 -5.44
CA SER A 85 7.17 25.56 -5.04
C SER A 85 5.65 25.70 -5.18
N PHE A 86 5.02 24.95 -6.09
CA PHE A 86 3.57 24.97 -6.32
C PHE A 86 2.75 24.57 -5.07
N LEU A 87 3.34 23.85 -4.12
CA LEU A 87 2.71 23.49 -2.85
C LEU A 87 2.51 24.72 -1.94
N TRP A 88 3.39 25.72 -2.05
CA TRP A 88 3.41 26.91 -1.18
C TRP A 88 2.93 28.18 -1.89
N GLU A 89 3.20 28.31 -3.19
CA GLU A 89 2.85 29.50 -3.99
C GLU A 89 1.36 29.59 -4.31
N ARG A 90 0.69 28.44 -4.42
CA ARG A 90 -0.74 28.38 -4.76
C ARG A 90 -1.59 28.21 -3.49
N PRO A 91 -2.42 29.21 -3.12
CA PRO A 91 -3.18 29.18 -1.87
C PRO A 91 -4.15 28.00 -1.77
N ILE A 92 -4.68 27.54 -2.91
CA ILE A 92 -5.57 26.37 -2.98
C ILE A 92 -4.78 25.08 -2.70
N THR A 93 -3.62 24.90 -3.33
CA THR A 93 -2.78 23.73 -3.07
C THR A 93 -2.34 23.69 -1.60
N LEU A 94 -1.89 24.82 -1.06
CA LEU A 94 -1.45 24.94 0.33
C LEU A 94 -2.56 24.52 1.30
N THR A 95 -3.79 25.00 1.11
CA THR A 95 -4.92 24.64 1.99
C THR A 95 -5.24 23.15 1.96
N PHE A 96 -5.26 22.52 0.78
CA PHE A 96 -5.45 21.07 0.65
C PHE A 96 -4.29 20.27 1.24
N THR A 97 -3.04 20.71 1.04
CA THR A 97 -1.86 20.05 1.62
C THR A 97 -1.88 20.12 3.15
N VAL A 98 -2.19 21.27 3.74
CA VAL A 98 -2.33 21.42 5.19
C VAL A 98 -3.46 20.54 5.73
N LEU A 99 -4.62 20.53 5.09
CA LEU A 99 -5.74 19.67 5.47
C LEU A 99 -5.37 18.18 5.40
N ALA A 100 -4.69 17.75 4.34
CA ALA A 100 -4.23 16.37 4.18
C ALA A 100 -3.28 15.96 5.32
N VAL A 101 -2.31 16.81 5.65
CA VAL A 101 -1.38 16.58 6.77
C VAL A 101 -2.13 16.50 8.11
N LEU A 102 -3.10 17.38 8.33
CA LEU A 102 -3.93 17.36 9.54
C LEU A 102 -4.76 16.08 9.67
N VAL A 103 -5.39 15.62 8.59
CA VAL A 103 -6.20 14.39 8.58
C VAL A 103 -5.32 13.16 8.79
N LEU A 104 -4.17 13.06 8.11
CA LEU A 104 -3.22 11.96 8.28
C LEU A 104 -2.65 11.92 9.72
N SER A 105 -2.43 13.08 10.32
CA SER A 105 -1.88 13.18 11.68
C SER A 105 -2.94 13.04 12.78
N SER A 106 -4.23 13.25 12.47
CA SER A 106 -5.35 13.14 13.41
C SER A 106 -5.33 11.86 14.27
N PRO A 107 -5.23 10.63 13.70
CA PRO A 107 -5.21 9.43 14.52
C PRO A 107 -3.97 9.32 15.42
N LEU A 108 -2.84 9.91 15.02
CA LEU A 108 -1.61 9.97 15.83
C LEU A 108 -1.77 10.96 16.98
N PHE A 109 -2.25 12.18 16.72
CA PHE A 109 -2.50 13.19 17.73
C PHE A 109 -3.55 12.72 18.75
N VAL A 110 -4.66 12.14 18.31
CA VAL A 110 -5.70 11.62 19.22
C VAL A 110 -5.16 10.50 20.12
N LYS A 111 -4.31 9.61 19.59
CA LYS A 111 -3.64 8.57 20.39
C LYS A 111 -2.67 9.19 21.41
N LEU A 112 -1.89 10.21 21.01
CA LEU A 112 -0.93 10.89 21.90
C LEU A 112 -1.64 11.66 23.02
N PHE A 113 -2.69 12.43 22.70
CA PHE A 113 -3.49 13.16 23.68
C PHE A 113 -4.29 12.22 24.60
N LYS A 114 -4.79 11.08 24.11
CA LYS A 114 -5.39 10.04 24.98
C LYS A 114 -4.36 9.40 25.90
N LYS A 115 -3.13 9.17 25.43
CA LYS A 115 -2.03 8.61 26.25
C LYS A 115 -1.62 9.57 27.38
N LEU A 116 -1.70 10.88 27.15
CA LEU A 116 -1.47 11.91 28.17
C LEU A 116 -2.64 12.01 29.18
N LYS A 117 -3.88 11.76 28.74
CA LYS A 117 -5.07 11.82 29.61
C LYS A 117 -5.36 10.50 30.35
N ALA A 118 -4.73 9.39 29.96
CA ALA A 118 -4.92 8.05 30.53
C ALA A 118 -3.90 7.69 31.64
N GLN A 119 -3.28 8.66 32.29
CA GLN A 119 -2.73 8.46 33.64
C GLN A 119 -3.73 8.98 34.68
N PRO A 120 -4.78 8.20 35.05
CA PRO A 120 -5.44 8.44 36.32
C PRO A 120 -4.47 7.96 37.41
N VAL A 121 -3.92 8.95 38.11
CA VAL A 121 -3.61 8.96 39.54
C VAL A 121 -3.58 7.57 40.21
N LYS A 122 -2.36 7.18 40.58
CA LYS A 122 -2.03 6.18 41.60
C LYS A 122 -2.49 6.70 42.97
N VAL A 123 -3.46 6.04 43.62
CA VAL A 123 -3.74 6.08 45.07
C VAL A 123 -4.27 4.69 45.41
N GLU A 124 -3.45 3.73 45.86
CA GLU A 124 -3.08 3.47 47.26
C GLU A 124 -4.30 3.32 48.19
N GLN A 125 -4.81 2.09 48.31
CA GLN A 125 -4.93 1.26 49.53
C GLN A 125 -5.80 0.02 49.25
#